data_AF-A0A949EXS5-F1
#
_entry.id   AF-A0A949EXS5-F1
#
_cell.length_a   1.000
_cell.length_b   1.000
_cell.length_c   1.000
_cell.angle_alpha   90.00
_cell.angle_beta   90.00
_cell.angle_gamma   90.00
#
_symmetry.space_group_name_H-M   'P 1'
#
loop_
_entity.id
_entity.type
_entity.pdbx_description
1 polymer ?
#
loop_
_entity_poly.entity_id
_entity_poly.type
_entity_poly.pdbx_seq_one_letter_code
_entity_poly.pdbx_strand_id
1 'polypeptide(L)'
;MSNFLELSIVNLSQLTEDENFLLQTSKKSEKLGDFIKNSIPKSDKHWLTDLKTWEFSNRWIKSISDICLEEYDQVFFDYGTLLLDLKDPKNYKEFKSKILDKQILD
;
A
#
# COMPACT_ATOMS: atom_id res chain seq x y z
N MET A 1 -28.03 7.47 17.90
CA MET A 1 -26.69 7.96 17.51
C MET A 1 -25.96 6.78 16.89
N SER A 2 -25.90 6.73 15.56
CA SER A 2 -25.10 5.75 14.85
C SER A 2 -23.64 6.11 15.05
N ASN A 3 -22.93 5.35 15.89
CA ASN A 3 -21.47 5.26 15.84
C ASN A 3 -21.11 4.69 14.48
N PHE A 4 -21.03 5.53 13.45
CA PHE A 4 -20.36 5.15 12.21
C PHE A 4 -18.90 4.93 12.61
N LEU A 5 -18.53 3.68 12.82
CA LEU A 5 -17.14 3.24 12.77
C LEU A 5 -16.60 3.77 11.45
N GLU A 6 -15.82 4.84 11.51
CA GLU A 6 -15.23 5.47 10.34
C GLU A 6 -14.21 4.48 9.79
N LEU A 7 -14.63 3.71 8.78
CA LEU A 7 -13.82 2.66 8.16
C LEU A 7 -12.48 3.25 7.73
N SER A 8 -11.41 2.61 8.17
CA SER A 8 -10.06 2.94 7.76
C SER A 8 -9.72 2.20 6.46
N ILE A 9 -9.33 2.96 5.44
CA ILE A 9 -9.13 2.47 4.06
C ILE A 9 -7.74 2.85 3.60
N VAL A 10 -7.08 1.93 2.91
CA VAL A 10 -5.83 2.17 2.18
C VAL A 10 -6.01 1.79 0.71
N ASN A 11 -5.49 2.64 -0.16
CA ASN A 11 -5.27 2.32 -1.56
C ASN A 11 -3.77 2.29 -1.84
N LEU A 12 -3.32 1.16 -2.36
CA LEU A 12 -1.99 0.95 -2.91
C LEU A 12 -2.14 0.90 -4.43
N SER A 13 -1.53 1.83 -5.17
CA SER A 13 -1.72 1.90 -6.63
C SER A 13 -0.39 1.79 -7.35
N GLN A 14 -0.22 0.75 -8.14
CA GLN A 14 0.98 0.58 -8.94
C GLN A 14 0.99 1.57 -10.10
N LEU A 15 2.10 2.30 -10.27
CA LEU A 15 2.25 3.26 -11.36
C LEU A 15 2.78 2.58 -12.62
N THR A 16 3.84 1.80 -12.47
CA THR A 16 4.47 1.02 -13.54
C THR A 16 4.88 -0.34 -12.98
N GLU A 17 5.04 -1.35 -13.85
CA GLU A 17 5.35 -2.72 -13.41
C GLU A 17 6.64 -2.79 -12.56
N ASP A 18 7.61 -1.91 -12.83
CA ASP A 18 8.98 -2.10 -12.35
C ASP A 18 9.52 -1.02 -11.41
N GLU A 19 8.80 0.09 -11.16
CA GLU A 19 9.40 1.22 -10.43
C GLU A 19 8.71 1.53 -9.11
N ASN A 20 7.53 2.16 -9.16
CA ASN A 20 6.93 2.80 -7.99
C ASN A 20 5.44 2.47 -7.79
N PHE A 21 4.97 2.69 -6.58
CA PHE A 21 3.56 2.66 -6.22
C PHE A 21 3.18 3.85 -5.33
N LEU A 22 1.89 4.19 -5.34
CA LEU A 22 1.29 5.20 -4.49
C LEU A 22 0.64 4.58 -3.26
N LEU A 23 0.72 5.27 -2.13
CA LEU A 23 0.03 4.96 -0.88
C LEU A 23 -0.91 6.12 -0.51
N GLN A 24 -2.20 5.83 -0.48
CA GLN A 24 -3.23 6.74 0.02
C GLN A 24 -3.94 6.11 1.20
N THR A 25 -4.11 6.86 2.28
CA THR A 25 -4.76 6.37 3.50
C THR A 25 -5.87 7.32 3.91
N SER A 26 -7.01 6.78 4.32
CA SER A 26 -8.12 7.60 4.84
C SER A 26 -7.85 8.10 6.27
N LYS A 27 -7.01 7.38 7.01
CA LYS A 27 -6.63 7.67 8.39
C LYS A 27 -5.13 7.50 8.58
N LYS A 28 -4.54 8.32 9.47
CA LYS A 28 -3.13 8.18 9.87
C LYS A 28 -2.96 6.93 10.75
N SER A 29 -1.96 6.12 10.42
CA SER A 29 -1.44 5.07 11.31
C SER A 29 -0.07 5.52 11.85
N GLU A 30 0.10 5.46 13.17
CA GLU A 30 1.39 5.75 13.81
C GLU A 30 2.45 4.75 13.38
N LYS A 31 2.10 3.46 13.37
CA LYS A 31 2.99 2.38 12.93
C LYS A 31 3.48 2.57 11.49
N LEU A 32 2.56 2.86 10.57
CA LEU A 32 2.90 3.11 9.17
C LEU A 32 3.72 4.39 9.02
N GLY A 33 3.34 5.47 9.72
CA GLY A 33 4.08 6.72 9.73
C GLY A 33 5.52 6.57 10.22
N ASP A 34 5.72 5.84 11.32
CA ASP A 34 7.03 5.57 11.89
C ASP A 34 7.87 4.66 11.00
N PHE A 35 7.25 3.63 10.39
CA PHE A 35 7.93 2.78 9.42
C PHE A 35 8.43 3.60 8.22
N ILE A 36 7.55 4.40 7.62
CA ILE A 36 7.90 5.28 6.50
C ILE A 36 9.03 6.21 6.90
N LYS A 37 8.95 6.86 8.06
CA LYS A 37 9.94 7.84 8.53
C LYS A 37 11.30 7.22 8.79
N ASN A 38 11.35 6.09 9.52
CA ASN A 38 12.57 5.57 10.11
C ASN A 38 13.20 4.43 9.29
N SER A 39 12.42 3.69 8.49
CA SER A 39 12.90 2.49 7.78
C SER A 39 13.13 2.73 6.30
N ILE A 40 12.34 3.60 5.67
CA ILE A 40 12.43 3.84 4.22
C ILE A 40 13.41 4.99 3.92
N PRO A 41 14.50 4.75 3.16
CA PRO A 41 15.45 5.77 2.74
C PRO A 41 14.77 6.91 1.99
N LYS A 42 15.33 8.12 2.07
CA LYS A 42 14.81 9.28 1.31
C LYS A 42 14.84 9.07 -0.21
N SER A 43 15.76 8.25 -0.72
CA SER A 43 15.83 7.90 -2.15
C SER A 43 14.64 7.07 -2.62
N ASP A 44 13.97 6.37 -1.70
CA ASP A 44 12.96 5.36 -2.01
C ASP A 44 11.54 5.85 -1.70
N LYS A 45 11.38 7.12 -1.31
CA LYS A 45 10.08 7.74 -1.01
C LYS A 45 9.99 9.19 -1.44
N HIS A 46 8.82 9.59 -1.92
CA HIS A 46 8.53 10.98 -2.25
C HIS A 46 7.11 11.35 -1.82
N TRP A 47 6.94 12.55 -1.24
CA TRP A 47 5.61 13.06 -0.90
C TRP A 47 5.07 13.92 -2.04
N LEU A 48 4.03 13.43 -2.71
CA LEU A 48 3.37 14.13 -3.81
C LEU A 48 2.32 15.07 -3.23
N THR A 49 2.71 16.33 -3.01
CA THR A 49 1.88 17.35 -2.35
C THR A 49 0.52 17.55 -3.02
N ASP A 50 0.49 17.58 -4.35
CA ASP A 50 -0.74 17.82 -5.13
C ASP A 50 -1.77 16.70 -4.98
N LEU A 51 -1.28 15.46 -4.83
CA LEU A 51 -2.10 14.26 -4.70
C LEU A 51 -2.30 13.82 -3.24
N LYS A 52 -1.62 14.49 -2.30
CA LYS A 52 -1.59 14.16 -0.86
C LYS A 52 -1.32 12.67 -0.61
N THR A 53 -0.36 12.12 -1.34
CA THR A 53 -0.01 10.69 -1.31
C THR A 53 1.50 10.52 -1.23
N TRP A 54 1.92 9.38 -0.69
CA TRP A 54 3.30 8.96 -0.80
C TRP A 54 3.49 8.13 -2.07
N GLU A 55 4.58 8.39 -2.76
CA GLU A 55 5.15 7.50 -3.77
C GLU A 55 6.32 6.74 -3.14
N PHE A 56 6.42 5.44 -3.41
CA PHE A 56 7.48 4.57 -2.92
C PHE A 56 8.03 3.68 -4.02
N SER A 57 9.32 3.33 -3.90
CA SER A 57 9.89 2.25 -4.70
C SER A 57 9.19 0.92 -4.41
N ASN A 58 8.93 0.16 -5.46
CA ASN A 58 8.21 -1.12 -5.44
C ASN A 58 8.82 -2.15 -4.49
N ARG A 59 10.13 -2.12 -4.22
CA ARG A 59 10.78 -2.99 -3.21
C ARG A 59 10.16 -2.91 -1.81
N TRP A 60 9.45 -1.82 -1.49
CA TRP A 60 8.80 -1.62 -0.19
C TRP A 60 7.33 -2.06 -0.18
N ILE A 61 6.76 -2.49 -1.32
CA ILE A 61 5.34 -2.81 -1.43
C ILE A 61 4.94 -3.89 -0.44
N LYS A 62 5.76 -4.93 -0.26
CA LYS A 62 5.47 -6.03 0.68
C LYS A 62 5.34 -5.51 2.10
N SER A 63 6.37 -4.83 2.60
CA SER A 63 6.40 -4.36 3.99
C SER A 63 5.31 -3.33 4.28
N ILE A 64 5.03 -2.43 3.34
CA ILE A 64 3.93 -1.46 3.48
C ILE A 64 2.58 -2.16 3.46
N SER A 65 2.36 -3.12 2.55
CA SER A 65 1.12 -3.89 2.46
C SER A 65 0.87 -4.69 3.73
N ASP A 66 1.91 -5.33 4.29
CA ASP A 66 1.82 -6.10 5.53
C ASP A 66 1.36 -5.19 6.69
N ILE A 67 1.93 -3.99 6.83
CA ILE A 67 1.49 -3.01 7.85
C ILE A 67 0.04 -2.54 7.59
N CYS A 68 -0.31 -2.26 6.33
CA CYS A 68 -1.65 -1.80 6.00
C CYS A 68 -2.71 -2.86 6.31
N LEU A 69 -2.42 -4.13 6.05
CA LEU A 69 -3.28 -5.26 6.37
C LEU A 69 -3.50 -5.45 7.88
N GLU A 70 -2.59 -4.98 8.72
CA GLU A 70 -2.74 -5.00 10.17
C GLU A 70 -3.54 -3.80 10.69
N GLU A 71 -3.30 -2.61 10.13
CA GLU A 71 -3.74 -1.34 10.72
C GLU A 71 -5.07 -0.81 10.15
N TYR A 72 -5.50 -1.29 8.99
CA TYR A 72 -6.66 -0.76 8.28
C TYR A 72 -7.75 -1.80 8.07
N ASP A 73 -9.00 -1.36 8.05
CA ASP A 73 -10.18 -2.21 7.86
C ASP A 73 -10.28 -2.72 6.43
N GLN A 74 -9.97 -1.86 5.45
CA GLN A 74 -9.95 -2.17 4.02
C GLN A 74 -8.61 -1.78 3.39
N VAL A 75 -8.09 -2.67 2.54
CA VAL A 75 -6.82 -2.47 1.85
C VAL A 75 -6.98 -2.89 0.41
N PHE A 76 -6.95 -1.93 -0.51
CA PHE A 76 -7.06 -2.19 -1.93
C PHE A 76 -5.69 -2.06 -2.60
N PHE A 77 -5.46 -2.92 -3.59
CA PHE A 77 -4.33 -2.83 -4.50
C PHE A 77 -4.82 -2.67 -5.93
N ASP A 78 -4.48 -1.54 -6.55
CA ASP A 78 -4.80 -1.20 -7.93
C ASP A 78 -3.58 -1.47 -8.82
N TYR A 79 -3.75 -2.38 -9.78
CA TYR A 79 -2.76 -2.74 -10.80
C TYR A 79 -3.14 -2.18 -12.19
N GLY A 80 -3.97 -1.14 -12.24
CA GLY A 80 -4.47 -0.45 -13.43
C GLY A 80 -5.55 -1.21 -14.19
N THR A 81 -5.35 -2.50 -14.44
CA THR A 81 -6.33 -3.39 -15.09
C THR A 81 -7.17 -4.18 -14.09
N LEU A 82 -6.76 -4.20 -12.82
CA LEU A 82 -7.36 -5.01 -11.77
C LEU A 82 -7.30 -4.27 -10.44
N LEU A 83 -8.41 -4.31 -9.71
CA LEU A 83 -8.50 -3.86 -8.33
C LEU A 83 -8.66 -5.09 -7.42
N LEU A 84 -7.72 -5.28 -6.51
CA LEU A 84 -7.67 -6.39 -5.57
C LEU A 84 -8.01 -5.89 -4.16
N ASP A 85 -8.98 -6.52 -3.49
CA ASP A 85 -9.17 -6.36 -2.06
C ASP A 85 -8.21 -7.29 -1.32
N LEU A 86 -7.17 -6.76 -0.69
CA LEU A 86 -6.14 -7.56 -0.03
C LEU A 86 -6.62 -8.21 1.27
N LYS A 87 -7.79 -7.83 1.81
CA LYS A 87 -8.43 -8.55 2.93
C LYS A 87 -9.15 -9.81 2.47
N ASP A 88 -9.47 -9.93 1.18
CA ASP A 88 -9.99 -11.17 0.60
C ASP A 88 -8.83 -12.16 0.33
N PRO A 89 -8.89 -13.41 0.84
CA PRO A 89 -7.81 -14.37 0.69
C PRO A 89 -7.47 -14.73 -0.76
N LYS A 90 -8.45 -14.73 -1.68
CA LYS A 90 -8.22 -15.07 -3.09
C LYS A 90 -7.48 -13.94 -3.79
N ASN A 91 -7.92 -12.70 -3.59
CA ASN A 91 -7.26 -11.50 -4.10
C ASN A 91 -5.84 -11.34 -3.51
N TYR A 92 -5.65 -11.62 -2.21
CA TYR A 92 -4.34 -11.58 -1.60
C TYR A 92 -3.37 -12.63 -2.18
N LYS A 93 -3.87 -13.83 -2.48
CA LYS A 93 -3.08 -14.85 -3.19
C LYS A 93 -2.67 -14.38 -4.59
N GLU A 94 -3.55 -13.71 -5.30
CA GLU A 94 -3.26 -13.14 -6.61
C GLU A 94 -2.23 -11.99 -6.54
N PHE A 95 -2.39 -11.08 -5.57
CA PHE A 95 -1.41 -10.03 -5.26
C PHE A 95 -0.01 -10.61 -5.00
N LYS A 96 0.08 -11.65 -4.17
CA LYS A 96 1.36 -12.35 -3.93
C LYS A 96 1.99 -12.87 -5.22
N SER A 97 1.23 -13.66 -5.98
CA SER A 97 1.73 -14.32 -7.18
C SER A 97 2.13 -13.35 -8.28
N LYS A 98 1.40 -12.24 -8.46
CA LYS A 98 1.63 -11.32 -9.58
C LYS A 98 2.59 -10.18 -9.26
N ILE A 99 2.66 -9.77 -7.99
CA ILE A 99 3.36 -8.55 -7.57
C ILE A 99 4.57 -8.90 -6.71
N LEU A 100 4.35 -9.64 -5.63
CA LEU A 100 5.44 -9.93 -4.67
C LEU A 100 6.45 -10.94 -5.22
N ASP A 101 5.96 -12.01 -5.86
CA ASP A 101 6.84 -13.08 -6.35
C ASP A 101 7.66 -12.64 -7.59
N LYS A 102 7.16 -11.68 -8.38
CA LYS A 102 7.93 -11.05 -9.47
C LYS A 102 9.16 -10.30 -8.95
N GLN A 103 9.06 -9.66 -7.78
CA GLN A 103 10.13 -8.84 -7.21
C GLN A 103 11.25 -9.65 -6.50
N ILE A 104 11.09 -10.97 -6.35
CA ILE A 104 12.10 -11.85 -5.72
C ILE A 104 13.14 -12.34 -6.76
N LEU A 105 12.89 -12.11 -8.05
CA LEU A 105 13.72 -12.63 -9.15
C LEU A 105 14.75 -11.62 -9.70
N ASP A 106 14.75 -10.38 -9.18
CA ASP A 106 15.74 -9.33 -9.47
C ASP A 106 16.64 -9.06 -8.25
#